data_AF-A0A351A129-F1
#
_entry.id   AF-A0A351A129-F1
#
_cell.length_a   1.000
_cell.length_b   1.000
_cell.length_c   1.000
_cell.angle_alpha   90.00
_cell.angle_beta   90.00
_cell.angle_gamma   90.00
#
_symmetry.space_group_name_H-M   'P 1'
#
loop_
_entity.id
_entity.type
_entity.pdbx_description
1 polymer ?
#
loop_
_entity_poly.entity_id
_entity_poly.type
_entity_poly.pdbx_seq_one_letter_code
_entity_poly.pdbx_strand_id
1 'polypeptide(L)'
;MEIKVNFLDKLRLEARFDDFTVIADQPIRYKGDGSAPGPFDYFLASSALCAAYFVKLYCETRNIPTDNIRLSQNNIVDPENRYKQIFKILVELPEDISAADRQGILRSIERCTVKRVVQTGPEFVIEEVANLDADAQALLTLKPDADAHTYILGKDLPLEQTIANMSKVLADLGIRIEIASWRNLVPNVWSLHIRDAHSPMCFTNGKGATKESALASALGEYIERLNFNHFYNDQFWGEDIANAAFVHYPNERWFKPGRRDALPAGLLDDYCRAIYDPEGELRASHLYDTNSGNIERGICALPYVRQSDGEVVYFPTNLTDNLFLSNGMSAGNTLAEAQVQCLSEIFERAVKREIIEREIALPDVPAEVLAKYPGIMAGIEELERQGFPVLVKDASLGGVYPVMCVTLMNPRTSGVFASFGAHPSLEVALERCLTELLQGRSFEGLNDLPPPTFETAAVTEPHNFVEHFIDSSGVVSWRFFSARAEHDFVEWDFSGHGENSNADEAATLFGILADLGKEAYMAVHDQLGAIACRILVPG
;
A
#
# COMPACT_ATOMS: atom_id res chain seq x y z
N MET A 1 13.55 4.37 10.50
CA MET A 1 13.42 4.34 11.97
C MET A 1 14.28 5.43 12.56
N GLU A 2 13.66 6.49 13.07
CA GLU A 2 14.30 7.45 13.96
C GLU A 2 14.54 6.85 15.34
N ILE A 3 15.67 7.17 15.96
CA ILE A 3 15.97 6.83 17.36
C ILE A 3 16.31 8.12 18.10
N LYS A 4 15.48 8.51 19.07
CA LYS A 4 15.75 9.66 19.95
C LYS A 4 16.48 9.19 21.21
N VAL A 5 17.55 9.89 21.58
CA VAL A 5 18.38 9.51 22.74
C VAL A 5 18.27 10.57 23.83
N ASN A 6 17.85 10.14 25.02
CA ASN A 6 17.89 10.94 26.24
C ASN A 6 19.11 10.56 27.08
N PHE A 7 19.79 11.57 27.62
CA PHE A 7 20.85 11.39 28.60
C PHE A 7 20.24 11.24 29.98
N LEU A 8 20.45 10.09 30.61
CA LEU A 8 20.03 9.83 31.98
C LEU A 8 21.16 10.16 32.96
N ASP A 9 21.01 9.76 34.21
CA ASP A 9 22.03 9.94 35.23
C ASP A 9 23.32 9.15 34.92
N LYS A 10 24.47 9.73 35.27
CA LYS A 10 25.82 9.19 35.02
C LYS A 10 26.08 8.88 33.55
N LEU A 11 26.30 7.62 33.19
CA LEU A 11 26.61 7.14 31.84
C LEU A 11 25.46 6.34 31.23
N ARG A 12 24.27 6.45 31.83
CA ARG A 12 23.07 5.79 31.33
C ARG A 12 22.47 6.59 30.19
N LEU A 13 22.02 5.88 29.17
CA LEU A 13 21.38 6.42 27.98
C LEU A 13 20.04 5.72 27.79
N GLU A 14 19.04 6.46 27.35
CA GLU A 14 17.74 5.93 26.96
C GLU A 14 17.53 6.20 25.49
N ALA A 15 17.37 5.14 24.70
CA ALA A 15 16.94 5.22 23.31
C ALA A 15 15.42 4.96 23.24
N ARG A 16 14.69 5.83 22.55
CA ARG A 16 13.26 5.69 22.24
C ARG A 16 13.05 5.64 20.73
N PHE A 17 12.30 4.65 20.27
CA PHE A 17 11.95 4.45 18.87
C PHE A 17 10.71 3.57 18.78
N ASP A 18 9.79 3.89 17.87
CA ASP A 18 8.45 3.29 17.82
C ASP A 18 7.83 3.26 19.26
N ASP A 19 7.26 2.14 19.70
CA ASP A 19 6.75 1.96 21.07
C ASP A 19 7.79 1.38 22.05
N PHE A 20 9.06 1.31 21.65
CA PHE A 20 10.11 0.65 22.41
C PHE A 20 11.03 1.64 23.13
N THR A 21 11.51 1.22 24.29
CA THR A 21 12.53 1.94 25.06
C THR A 21 13.67 0.98 25.40
N VAL A 22 14.90 1.40 25.12
CA VAL A 22 16.12 0.65 25.43
C VAL A 22 17.00 1.49 26.32
N ILE A 23 17.33 0.96 27.51
CA ILE A 23 18.32 1.56 28.39
C ILE A 23 19.67 0.91 28.12
N ALA A 24 20.70 1.74 27.94
CA ALA A 24 22.08 1.30 27.88
C ALA A 24 22.89 1.91 29.03
N ASP A 25 23.84 1.16 29.56
CA ASP A 25 24.72 1.62 30.62
C ASP A 25 26.14 1.07 30.41
N GLN A 26 27.13 1.79 30.90
CA GLN A 26 28.50 1.31 30.92
C GLN A 26 28.74 0.43 32.15
N PRO A 27 29.59 -0.61 32.06
CA PRO A 27 29.94 -1.39 33.22
C PRO A 27 30.72 -0.56 34.25
N ILE A 28 30.75 -1.02 35.51
CA ILE A 28 31.44 -0.35 36.63
C ILE A 28 32.91 -0.03 36.29
N ARG A 29 33.61 -0.92 35.58
CA ARG A 29 35.00 -0.71 35.13
C ARG A 29 35.19 0.52 34.23
N TYR A 30 34.13 0.98 33.57
CA TYR A 30 34.09 2.18 32.73
C TYR A 30 33.27 3.31 33.38
N LYS A 31 33.14 3.30 34.71
CA LYS A 31 32.46 4.32 35.53
C LYS A 31 30.94 4.43 35.34
N GLY A 32 30.29 3.46 34.70
CA GLY A 32 28.82 3.35 34.72
C GLY A 32 28.33 2.51 35.90
N ASP A 33 27.02 2.29 35.98
CA ASP A 33 26.42 1.50 37.06
C ASP A 33 26.32 0.00 36.73
N GLY A 34 26.55 -0.37 35.47
CA GLY A 34 26.35 -1.74 34.98
C GLY A 34 24.90 -2.20 35.11
N SER A 35 23.95 -1.26 35.14
CA SER A 35 22.52 -1.50 35.34
C SER A 35 21.81 -2.04 34.10
N ALA A 36 22.42 -1.88 32.93
CA ALA A 36 21.94 -2.36 31.64
C ALA A 36 23.14 -2.76 30.73
N PRO A 37 22.91 -3.55 29.66
CA PRO A 37 23.93 -3.82 28.65
C PRO A 37 24.50 -2.52 28.04
N GLY A 38 25.75 -2.55 27.61
CA GLY A 38 26.32 -1.44 26.84
C GLY A 38 25.73 -1.37 25.43
N PRO A 39 25.83 -0.22 24.73
CA PRO A 39 25.30 -0.10 23.36
C PRO A 39 25.85 -1.16 22.40
N PHE A 40 27.14 -1.51 22.51
CA PHE A 40 27.75 -2.55 21.68
C PHE A 40 27.23 -3.96 22.01
N ASP A 41 26.84 -4.23 23.26
CA ASP A 41 26.28 -5.52 23.65
C ASP A 41 24.91 -5.75 23.00
N TYR A 42 24.09 -4.71 22.85
CA TYR A 42 22.84 -4.78 22.09
C TYR A 42 23.09 -5.11 20.62
N PHE A 43 24.10 -4.50 19.99
CA PHE A 43 24.49 -4.84 18.61
C PHE A 43 24.85 -6.32 18.48
N LEU A 44 25.66 -6.86 19.40
CA LEU A 44 26.05 -8.28 19.40
C LEU A 44 24.87 -9.22 19.67
N ALA A 45 23.98 -8.87 20.59
CA ALA A 45 22.78 -9.64 20.85
C ALA A 45 21.84 -9.64 19.63
N SER A 46 21.72 -8.50 18.95
CA SER A 46 20.86 -8.36 17.75
C SER A 46 21.29 -9.30 16.62
N SER A 47 22.59 -9.56 16.43
CA SER A 47 23.05 -10.48 15.38
C SER A 47 22.70 -11.94 15.70
N ALA A 48 22.80 -12.36 16.96
CA ALA A 48 22.41 -13.70 17.39
C ALA A 48 20.88 -13.90 17.29
N LEU A 49 20.09 -12.90 17.73
CA LEU A 49 18.64 -12.92 17.64
C LEU A 49 18.15 -12.92 16.18
N CYS A 50 18.78 -12.12 15.31
CA CYS A 50 18.48 -12.11 13.89
C CYS A 50 18.72 -13.49 13.25
N ALA A 51 19.85 -14.15 13.55
CA ALA A 51 20.07 -15.51 13.06
C ALA A 51 18.98 -16.48 13.56
N ALA A 52 18.64 -16.43 14.85
CA ALA A 52 17.57 -17.26 15.43
C ALA A 52 16.20 -17.01 14.79
N TYR A 53 15.86 -15.76 14.48
CA TYR A 53 14.62 -15.41 13.77
C TYR A 53 14.53 -16.12 12.40
N PHE A 54 15.60 -16.08 11.61
CA PHE A 54 15.62 -16.76 10.30
C PHE A 54 15.55 -18.28 10.42
N VAL A 55 16.06 -18.88 11.50
CA VAL A 55 15.83 -20.30 11.79
C VAL A 55 14.37 -20.56 12.09
N LYS A 56 13.77 -19.76 12.99
CA LYS A 56 12.36 -19.90 13.39
C LYS A 56 11.43 -19.76 12.18
N LEU A 57 11.64 -18.75 11.34
CA LEU A 57 10.86 -18.53 10.13
C LEU A 57 10.94 -19.72 9.15
N TYR A 58 12.14 -20.27 8.92
CA TYR A 58 12.30 -21.45 8.06
C TYR A 58 11.51 -22.66 8.59
N CYS A 59 11.60 -22.88 9.91
CA CYS A 59 10.92 -23.98 10.59
C CYS A 59 9.39 -23.82 10.57
N GLU A 60 8.87 -22.63 10.88
CA GLU A 60 7.43 -22.32 10.85
C GLU A 60 6.83 -22.56 9.47
N THR A 61 7.49 -22.08 8.41
CA THR A 61 7.03 -22.25 7.02
C THR A 61 6.93 -23.73 6.59
N ARG A 62 7.59 -24.64 7.31
CA ARG A 62 7.66 -26.09 7.00
C ARG A 62 7.05 -26.96 8.08
N ASN A 63 6.38 -26.37 9.07
CA ASN A 63 5.85 -27.08 10.23
C ASN A 63 6.90 -27.94 10.96
N ILE A 64 8.14 -27.45 11.03
CA ILE A 64 9.23 -28.09 11.78
C ILE A 64 9.24 -27.51 13.20
N PRO A 65 9.14 -28.31 14.26
CA PRO A 65 9.26 -27.83 15.63
C PRO A 65 10.64 -27.18 15.87
N THR A 66 10.67 -26.07 16.59
CA THR A 66 11.93 -25.43 17.01
C THR A 66 12.54 -26.07 18.27
N ASP A 67 11.92 -27.14 18.77
CA ASP A 67 12.36 -27.84 19.96
C ASP A 67 13.80 -28.35 19.81
N ASN A 68 14.62 -28.12 20.83
CA ASN A 68 16.03 -28.53 20.87
C ASN A 68 16.94 -27.88 19.80
N ILE A 69 16.46 -26.90 19.04
CA ILE A 69 17.35 -26.04 18.24
C ILE A 69 17.96 -24.98 19.16
N ARG A 70 19.29 -24.85 19.16
CA ARG A 70 19.99 -23.86 19.98
C ARG A 70 20.97 -23.05 19.15
N LEU A 71 21.06 -21.76 19.45
CA LEU A 71 22.03 -20.86 18.85
C LEU A 71 22.87 -20.22 19.95
N SER A 72 24.17 -20.07 19.70
CA SER A 72 25.07 -19.28 20.54
C SER A 72 26.00 -18.46 19.67
N GLN A 73 26.36 -17.27 20.13
CA GLN A 73 27.33 -16.42 19.45
C GLN A 73 28.52 -16.15 20.35
N ASN A 74 29.72 -16.26 19.79
CA ASN A 74 30.96 -15.85 20.42
C ASN A 74 31.70 -14.86 19.51
N ASN A 75 32.38 -13.89 20.10
CA ASN A 75 33.13 -12.89 19.35
C ASN A 75 34.62 -13.11 19.57
N ILE A 76 35.37 -13.27 18.49
CA ILE A 76 36.83 -13.38 18.51
C ILE A 76 37.39 -12.02 18.09
N VAL A 77 38.03 -11.33 19.03
CA VAL A 77 38.63 -10.02 18.79
C VAL A 77 40.06 -10.19 18.30
N ASP A 78 40.44 -9.51 17.22
CA ASP A 78 41.81 -9.51 16.72
C ASP A 78 42.73 -8.81 17.75
N PRO A 79 43.87 -9.42 18.14
CA PRO A 79 44.74 -8.90 19.19
C PRO A 79 45.39 -7.55 18.83
N GLU A 80 45.57 -7.27 17.53
CA GLU A 80 46.22 -6.05 17.04
C GLU A 80 45.20 -4.96 16.65
N ASN A 81 43.94 -5.34 16.44
CA ASN A 81 42.87 -4.40 16.09
C ASN A 81 41.55 -4.77 16.75
N ARG A 82 41.21 -4.11 17.86
CA ARG A 82 39.97 -4.35 18.63
C ARG A 82 38.67 -4.20 17.82
N TYR A 83 38.69 -3.49 16.69
CA TYR A 83 37.52 -3.30 15.84
C TYR A 83 37.36 -4.43 14.81
N LYS A 84 38.42 -5.20 14.55
CA LYS A 84 38.36 -6.37 13.70
C LYS A 84 37.94 -7.57 14.54
N GLN A 85 36.67 -7.95 14.41
CA GLN A 85 36.07 -9.04 15.18
C GLN A 85 35.47 -10.09 14.25
N ILE A 86 35.54 -11.36 14.67
CA ILE A 86 34.82 -12.47 14.03
C ILE A 86 33.65 -12.83 14.93
N PHE A 87 32.43 -12.58 14.46
CA PHE A 87 31.21 -13.03 15.13
C PHE A 87 30.90 -14.47 14.70
N LYS A 88 31.18 -15.42 15.58
CA LYS A 88 31.01 -16.85 15.34
C LYS A 88 29.68 -17.32 15.93
N ILE A 89 28.71 -17.54 15.06
CA ILE A 89 27.41 -18.11 15.41
C ILE A 89 27.49 -19.64 15.27
N LEU A 90 27.19 -20.35 16.34
CA LEU A 90 27.11 -21.81 16.40
C LEU A 90 25.64 -22.21 16.49
N VAL A 91 25.23 -23.18 15.66
CA VAL A 91 23.86 -23.68 15.59
C VAL A 91 23.88 -25.17 15.91
N GLU A 92 23.20 -25.54 16.98
CA GLU A 92 22.92 -26.92 17.36
C GLU A 92 21.55 -27.30 16.82
N LEU A 93 21.49 -28.34 15.98
CA LEU A 93 20.27 -28.84 15.36
C LEU A 93 20.10 -30.31 15.74
N PRO A 94 18.89 -30.74 16.16
CA PRO A 94 18.66 -32.11 16.59
C PRO A 94 18.83 -33.13 15.45
N GLU A 95 19.01 -34.40 15.82
CA GLU A 95 19.36 -35.48 14.89
C GLU A 95 18.22 -35.85 13.93
N ASP A 96 16.97 -35.57 14.33
CA ASP A 96 15.75 -35.85 13.56
C ASP A 96 15.49 -34.83 12.43
N ILE A 97 16.20 -33.70 12.41
CA ILE A 97 16.13 -32.76 11.27
C ILE A 97 16.78 -33.38 10.04
N SER A 98 16.02 -33.43 8.95
CA SER A 98 16.47 -33.95 7.66
C SER A 98 17.74 -33.24 7.15
N ALA A 99 18.56 -33.94 6.36
CA ALA A 99 19.75 -33.31 5.77
C ALA A 99 19.41 -32.10 4.87
N ALA A 100 18.27 -32.16 4.19
CA ALA A 100 17.77 -31.07 3.35
C ALA A 100 17.41 -29.84 4.20
N ASP A 101 16.70 -30.05 5.31
CA ASP A 101 16.29 -28.97 6.22
C ASP A 101 17.44 -28.40 7.01
N ARG A 102 18.39 -29.23 7.43
CA ARG A 102 19.65 -28.76 8.04
C ARG A 102 20.36 -27.76 7.14
N GLN A 103 20.48 -28.08 5.84
CA GLN A 103 21.07 -27.16 4.88
C GLN A 103 20.18 -25.93 4.62
N GLY A 104 18.86 -26.11 4.60
CA GLY A 104 17.89 -25.03 4.47
C GLY A 104 17.96 -24.01 5.60
N ILE A 105 18.05 -24.48 6.85
CA ILE A 105 18.21 -23.66 8.04
C ILE A 105 19.50 -22.84 7.96
N LEU A 106 20.63 -23.47 7.63
CA LEU A 106 21.91 -22.76 7.48
C LEU A 106 21.86 -21.70 6.37
N ARG A 107 21.23 -22.00 5.22
CA ARG A 107 21.00 -21.01 4.16
C ARG A 107 20.06 -19.88 4.59
N SER A 108 19.09 -20.15 5.46
CA SER A 108 18.20 -19.13 5.99
C SER A 108 18.97 -18.14 6.86
N ILE A 109 19.83 -18.63 7.76
CA ILE A 109 20.71 -17.79 8.58
C ILE A 109 21.64 -16.94 7.71
N GLU A 110 22.04 -17.45 6.54
CA GLU A 110 22.88 -16.68 5.62
C GLU A 110 22.22 -15.36 5.15
N ARG A 111 20.89 -15.27 5.23
CA ARG A 111 20.09 -14.11 4.87
C ARG A 111 19.82 -13.15 6.04
N CYS A 112 20.35 -13.42 7.24
CA CYS A 112 20.16 -12.53 8.40
C CYS A 112 20.55 -11.09 8.10
N THR A 113 19.59 -10.17 8.25
CA THR A 113 19.69 -8.74 7.95
C THR A 113 20.88 -8.09 8.64
N VAL A 114 21.05 -8.28 9.96
CA VAL A 114 22.16 -7.68 10.72
C VAL A 114 23.51 -8.06 10.12
N LYS A 115 23.72 -9.35 9.83
CA LYS A 115 24.95 -9.83 9.22
C LYS A 115 25.18 -9.24 7.83
N ARG A 116 24.14 -9.22 6.99
CA ARG A 116 24.22 -8.70 5.62
C ARG A 116 24.53 -7.20 5.59
N VAL A 117 23.92 -6.41 6.47
CA VAL A 117 24.23 -4.98 6.61
C VAL A 117 25.69 -4.80 7.00
N VAL A 118 26.16 -5.46 8.07
CA VAL A 118 27.55 -5.36 8.54
C VAL A 118 28.55 -5.77 7.45
N GLN A 119 28.27 -6.84 6.69
CA GLN A 119 29.13 -7.28 5.58
C GLN A 119 29.12 -6.34 4.38
N THR A 120 28.03 -5.58 4.18
CA THR A 120 27.92 -4.59 3.10
C THR A 120 28.63 -3.29 3.47
N GLY A 121 28.84 -3.02 4.76
CA GLY A 121 29.56 -1.85 5.26
C GLY A 121 28.69 -0.58 5.19
N PRO A 122 27.78 -0.37 6.15
CA PRO A 122 26.99 0.86 6.19
C PRO A 122 27.91 2.07 6.42
N GLU A 123 27.57 3.18 5.77
CA GLU A 123 28.24 4.45 6.01
C GLU A 123 27.70 5.11 7.27
N PHE A 124 28.60 5.68 8.08
CA PHE A 124 28.24 6.49 9.24
C PHE A 124 28.53 7.95 8.92
N VAL A 125 27.49 8.71 8.63
CA VAL A 125 27.55 10.15 8.43
C VAL A 125 27.24 10.85 9.75
N ILE A 126 28.09 11.79 10.18
CA ILE A 126 27.93 12.55 11.43
C ILE A 126 27.89 14.03 11.08
N GLU A 127 26.75 14.66 11.34
CA GLU A 127 26.49 16.06 11.01
C GLU A 127 25.96 16.79 12.26
N GLU A 128 26.38 18.04 12.43
CA GLU A 128 25.83 18.94 13.45
C GLU A 128 24.68 19.73 12.82
N VAL A 129 23.50 19.68 13.43
CA VAL A 129 22.32 20.44 13.00
C VAL A 129 21.90 21.43 14.09
N ALA A 130 21.36 22.57 13.68
CA ALA A 130 20.91 23.60 14.62
C ALA A 130 19.68 23.14 15.43
N ASN A 131 18.83 22.29 14.83
CA ASN A 131 17.68 21.68 15.48
C ASN A 131 17.34 20.33 14.82
N LEU A 132 17.34 19.26 15.61
CA LEU A 132 17.02 17.90 15.16
C LEU A 132 15.59 17.78 14.60
N ASP A 133 14.65 18.60 15.07
CA ASP A 133 13.26 18.59 14.60
C ASP A 133 13.09 19.34 13.26
N ALA A 134 14.00 20.27 12.91
CA ALA A 134 13.88 21.10 11.70
C ALA A 134 14.50 20.44 10.44
N ASP A 135 15.47 19.53 10.61
CA ASP A 135 16.15 18.80 9.51
C ASP A 135 15.55 17.40 9.24
N ALA A 136 14.34 17.14 9.74
CA ALA A 136 13.68 15.84 9.73
C ALA A 136 13.53 15.19 8.33
N GLN A 137 13.38 16.00 7.27
CA GLN A 137 13.26 15.53 5.88
C GLN A 137 14.60 15.23 5.20
N ALA A 138 15.73 15.61 5.80
CA ALA A 138 17.06 15.31 5.25
C ALA A 138 17.34 13.80 5.17
N LEU A 139 16.57 12.98 5.89
CA LEU A 139 16.65 11.53 5.90
C LEU A 139 15.91 10.84 4.74
N LEU A 140 15.12 11.56 3.94
CA LEU A 140 14.73 11.09 2.62
C LEU A 140 16.02 11.09 1.77
N THR A 141 16.72 9.95 1.79
CA THR A 141 18.01 9.72 1.10
C THR A 141 17.96 9.94 -0.42
N LEU A 142 16.77 10.14 -0.97
CA LEU A 142 16.54 10.63 -2.32
C LEU A 142 16.31 12.14 -2.26
N LYS A 143 17.38 12.91 -2.48
CA LYS A 143 17.22 14.25 -3.04
C LYS A 143 17.19 14.06 -4.56
N PRO A 144 16.04 14.26 -5.22
CA PRO A 144 15.99 14.22 -6.67
C PRO A 144 17.00 15.24 -7.21
N ASP A 145 17.69 14.90 -8.30
CA ASP A 145 18.57 15.85 -8.97
C ASP A 145 17.73 17.04 -9.43
N ALA A 146 18.02 18.23 -8.92
CA ALA A 146 17.23 19.43 -9.19
C ALA A 146 17.25 19.85 -10.66
N ASP A 147 18.25 19.37 -11.42
CA ASP A 147 18.39 19.60 -12.86
C ASP A 147 17.74 18.48 -13.71
N ALA A 148 17.27 17.39 -13.09
CA ALA A 148 16.55 16.32 -13.77
C ALA A 148 15.04 16.62 -13.86
N HIS A 149 14.46 16.32 -15.02
CA HIS A 149 13.03 16.50 -15.31
C HIS A 149 12.48 15.26 -16.01
N THR A 150 12.21 14.22 -15.23
CA THR A 150 11.68 12.95 -15.72
C THR A 150 10.16 13.00 -15.78
N TYR A 151 9.60 13.00 -16.99
CA TYR A 151 8.17 12.85 -17.23
C TYR A 151 7.82 11.40 -17.48
N ILE A 152 6.78 10.92 -16.81
CA ILE A 152 6.16 9.61 -17.07
C ILE A 152 4.74 9.82 -17.59
N LEU A 153 4.22 8.85 -18.35
CA LEU A 153 2.89 8.94 -18.94
C LEU A 153 1.81 9.13 -17.87
N GLY A 154 0.83 9.99 -18.15
CA GLY A 154 -0.29 10.30 -17.25
C GLY A 154 0.05 11.27 -16.09
N LYS A 155 1.28 11.79 -15.99
CA LYS A 155 1.67 12.75 -14.95
C LYS A 155 1.87 14.16 -15.49
N ASP A 156 1.29 15.14 -14.80
CA ASP A 156 1.32 16.55 -15.23
C ASP A 156 2.61 17.29 -14.84
N LEU A 157 3.40 16.73 -13.91
CA LEU A 157 4.69 17.28 -13.48
C LEU A 157 5.80 16.22 -13.55
N PRO A 158 7.07 16.64 -13.68
CA PRO A 158 8.20 15.74 -13.50
C PRO A 158 8.18 15.05 -12.14
N LEU A 159 8.72 13.84 -12.08
CA LEU A 159 8.82 13.05 -10.84
C LEU A 159 9.57 13.82 -9.75
N GLU A 160 10.68 14.46 -10.11
CA GLU A 160 11.54 15.19 -9.18
C GLU A 160 10.79 16.35 -8.52
N GLN A 161 10.02 17.10 -9.32
CA GLN A 161 9.19 18.20 -8.84
C GLN A 161 8.00 17.69 -8.01
N THR A 162 7.36 16.60 -8.44
CA THR A 162 6.27 15.95 -7.71
C THR A 162 6.74 15.53 -6.31
N ILE A 163 7.87 14.83 -6.22
CA ILE A 163 8.48 14.40 -4.95
C ILE A 163 8.81 15.61 -4.08
N ALA A 164 9.43 16.65 -4.64
CA ALA A 164 9.79 17.85 -3.89
C ALA A 164 8.54 18.56 -3.32
N ASN A 165 7.49 18.71 -4.12
CA ASN A 165 6.23 19.34 -3.71
C ASN A 165 5.54 18.54 -2.61
N MET A 166 5.34 17.23 -2.81
CA MET A 166 4.65 16.37 -1.85
C MET A 166 5.42 16.23 -0.53
N SER A 167 6.75 16.09 -0.61
CA SER A 167 7.60 16.04 0.59
C SER A 167 7.52 17.35 1.38
N LYS A 168 7.51 18.49 0.68
CA LYS A 168 7.33 19.80 1.31
C LYS A 168 5.98 19.94 2.00
N VAL A 169 4.89 19.51 1.36
CA VAL A 169 3.54 19.54 1.94
C VAL A 169 3.51 18.77 3.26
N LEU A 170 4.02 17.54 3.30
CA LEU A 170 4.06 16.73 4.51
C LEU A 170 4.94 17.37 5.60
N ALA A 171 6.09 17.92 5.22
CA ALA A 171 6.98 18.61 6.14
C ALA A 171 6.35 19.86 6.77
N ASP A 172 5.66 20.68 5.97
CA ASP A 172 4.98 21.89 6.44
C ASP A 172 3.84 21.55 7.42
N LEU A 173 3.26 20.35 7.33
CA LEU A 173 2.28 19.81 8.27
C LEU A 173 2.91 19.18 9.53
N GLY A 174 4.25 19.14 9.61
CA GLY A 174 4.98 18.50 10.72
C GLY A 174 5.06 16.98 10.63
N ILE A 175 4.65 16.39 9.50
CA ILE A 175 4.71 14.94 9.26
C ILE A 175 6.12 14.59 8.82
N ARG A 176 6.72 13.62 9.52
CA ARG A 176 8.09 13.19 9.25
C ARG A 176 8.09 11.83 8.58
N ILE A 177 8.30 11.81 7.27
CA ILE A 177 8.30 10.57 6.52
C ILE A 177 9.63 9.83 6.66
N GLU A 178 9.54 8.54 6.98
CA GLU A 178 10.65 7.60 6.94
C GLU A 178 10.42 6.56 5.86
N ILE A 179 11.49 6.20 5.14
CA ILE A 179 11.48 5.02 4.29
C ILE A 179 11.76 3.80 5.15
N ALA A 180 10.77 2.92 5.28
CA ALA A 180 10.87 1.70 6.07
C ALA A 180 11.42 0.53 5.25
N SER A 181 11.09 0.41 3.96
CA SER A 181 11.71 -0.60 3.09
C SER A 181 11.62 -0.27 1.59
N TRP A 182 12.60 -0.73 0.83
CA TRP A 182 12.62 -0.74 -0.64
C TRP A 182 12.61 -2.17 -1.15
N ARG A 183 11.93 -2.42 -2.27
CA ARG A 183 12.04 -3.67 -3.03
C ARG A 183 12.12 -3.40 -4.52
N ASN A 184 12.93 -4.22 -5.19
CA ASN A 184 13.07 -4.27 -6.64
C ASN A 184 13.34 -5.73 -7.00
N LEU A 185 12.27 -6.53 -7.12
CA LEU A 185 12.39 -7.98 -7.31
C LEU A 185 12.74 -8.36 -8.75
N VAL A 186 12.24 -7.59 -9.71
CA VAL A 186 12.44 -7.79 -11.14
C VAL A 186 12.70 -6.43 -11.80
N PRO A 187 13.36 -6.37 -12.98
CA PRO A 187 13.64 -5.12 -13.66
C PRO A 187 12.38 -4.26 -13.81
N ASN A 188 12.55 -2.96 -13.58
CA ASN A 188 11.49 -1.97 -13.75
C ASN A 188 10.24 -2.21 -12.87
N VAL A 189 10.38 -2.87 -11.72
CA VAL A 189 9.29 -3.01 -10.74
C VAL A 189 9.79 -2.69 -9.35
N TRP A 190 9.51 -1.46 -8.91
CA TRP A 190 9.86 -0.95 -7.60
C TRP A 190 8.65 -0.88 -6.70
N SER A 191 8.87 -1.20 -5.42
CA SER A 191 7.93 -0.86 -4.36
C SER A 191 8.66 -0.25 -3.17
N LEU A 192 7.94 0.59 -2.45
CA LEU A 192 8.42 1.36 -1.32
C LEU A 192 7.38 1.30 -0.21
N HIS A 193 7.83 1.16 1.03
CA HIS A 193 6.99 1.36 2.21
C HIS A 193 7.48 2.60 2.96
N ILE A 194 6.59 3.58 3.17
CA ILE A 194 6.86 4.78 3.97
C ILE A 194 5.91 4.87 5.16
N ARG A 195 6.36 5.53 6.24
CA ARG A 195 5.54 5.78 7.44
C ARG A 195 5.92 7.09 8.11
N ASP A 196 5.05 7.64 8.95
CA ASP A 196 5.41 8.73 9.85
C ASP A 196 6.30 8.22 10.99
N ALA A 197 7.41 8.91 11.24
CA ALA A 197 8.31 8.68 12.36
C ALA A 197 7.60 8.81 13.72
N HIS A 198 6.67 9.76 13.83
CA HIS A 198 5.94 10.04 15.05
C HIS A 198 4.69 9.19 15.22
N SER A 199 4.15 8.65 14.12
CA SER A 199 2.97 7.79 14.12
C SER A 199 3.15 6.64 13.13
N PRO A 200 3.87 5.56 13.51
CA PRO A 200 4.16 4.45 12.60
C PRO A 200 2.93 3.73 12.04
N MET A 201 1.75 3.94 12.64
CA MET A 201 0.46 3.43 12.11
C MET A 201 0.00 4.17 10.85
N CYS A 202 0.47 5.39 10.63
CA CYS A 202 0.21 6.15 9.42
C CYS A 202 1.30 5.81 8.39
N PHE A 203 0.97 4.92 7.47
CA PHE A 203 1.89 4.42 6.45
C PHE A 203 1.20 4.22 5.11
N THR A 204 1.98 4.26 4.05
CA THR A 204 1.51 3.99 2.68
C THR A 204 2.55 3.20 1.90
N ASN A 205 2.11 2.62 0.79
CA ASN A 205 2.99 1.91 -0.11
C ASN A 205 3.03 2.60 -1.47
N GLY A 206 4.22 2.73 -2.03
CA GLY A 206 4.44 3.22 -3.37
C GLY A 206 4.80 2.10 -4.31
N LYS A 207 4.43 2.25 -5.58
CA LYS A 207 4.78 1.35 -6.67
C LYS A 207 5.11 2.13 -7.93
N GLY A 208 6.01 1.61 -8.76
CA GLY A 208 6.37 2.26 -10.03
C GLY A 208 7.51 1.57 -10.78
N ALA A 209 7.73 1.97 -12.03
CA ALA A 209 8.79 1.42 -12.86
C ALA A 209 10.22 1.85 -12.46
N THR A 210 10.33 2.91 -11.66
CA THR A 210 11.58 3.47 -11.15
C THR A 210 11.50 3.71 -9.66
N LYS A 211 12.66 3.94 -9.02
CA LYS A 211 12.74 4.27 -7.60
C LYS A 211 11.99 5.59 -7.31
N GLU A 212 12.13 6.57 -8.19
CA GLU A 212 11.53 7.90 -8.09
C GLU A 212 10.01 7.83 -8.26
N SER A 213 9.50 7.09 -9.26
CA SER A 213 8.05 6.92 -9.44
C SER A 213 7.40 6.17 -8.28
N ALA A 214 8.07 5.15 -7.72
CA ALA A 214 7.59 4.49 -6.50
C ALA A 214 7.58 5.45 -5.28
N LEU A 215 8.57 6.35 -5.14
CA LEU A 215 8.55 7.38 -4.10
C LEU A 215 7.41 8.38 -4.28
N ALA A 216 7.24 8.91 -5.50
CA ALA A 216 6.14 9.82 -5.83
C ALA A 216 4.77 9.17 -5.56
N SER A 217 4.61 7.90 -5.94
CA SER A 217 3.41 7.11 -5.65
C SER A 217 3.14 6.98 -4.14
N ALA A 218 4.15 6.64 -3.33
CA ALA A 218 3.96 6.49 -1.88
C ALA A 218 3.55 7.82 -1.21
N LEU A 219 4.20 8.92 -1.59
CA LEU A 219 3.91 10.26 -1.07
C LEU A 219 2.52 10.74 -1.49
N GLY A 220 2.14 10.49 -2.75
CA GLY A 220 0.80 10.78 -3.27
C GLY A 220 -0.28 10.02 -2.50
N GLU A 221 -0.10 8.71 -2.32
CA GLU A 221 -1.01 7.89 -1.50
C GLU A 221 -1.08 8.41 -0.05
N TYR A 222 0.05 8.85 0.53
CA TYR A 222 0.04 9.41 1.89
C TYR A 222 -0.83 10.67 1.99
N ILE A 223 -0.67 11.59 1.04
CA ILE A 223 -1.46 12.83 0.96
C ILE A 223 -2.94 12.52 0.71
N GLU A 224 -3.23 11.53 -0.14
CA GLU A 224 -4.59 11.03 -0.38
C GLU A 224 -5.23 10.53 0.91
N ARG A 225 -4.59 9.58 1.62
CA ARG A 225 -5.14 9.02 2.87
C ARG A 225 -5.29 10.08 3.95
N LEU A 226 -4.36 11.04 4.01
CA LEU A 226 -4.44 12.17 4.93
C LEU A 226 -5.64 13.08 4.63
N ASN A 227 -5.86 13.47 3.37
CA ASN A 227 -6.97 14.34 2.98
C ASN A 227 -8.35 13.71 3.25
N PHE A 228 -8.44 12.38 3.31
CA PHE A 228 -9.68 11.65 3.55
C PHE A 228 -9.82 11.08 4.96
N ASN A 229 -8.98 11.51 5.92
CA ASN A 229 -8.92 10.99 7.30
C ASN A 229 -8.80 9.45 7.37
N HIS A 230 -8.30 8.82 6.31
CA HIS A 230 -8.41 7.37 6.12
C HIS A 230 -7.49 6.58 7.05
N PHE A 231 -6.41 7.17 7.54
CA PHE A 231 -5.56 6.53 8.57
C PHE A 231 -6.31 6.23 9.88
N TYR A 232 -7.44 6.91 10.13
CA TYR A 232 -8.19 6.81 11.38
C TYR A 232 -9.66 6.42 11.17
N ASN A 233 -10.03 5.97 9.97
CA ASN A 233 -11.42 5.67 9.57
C ASN A 233 -12.10 4.66 10.53
N ASP A 234 -11.36 3.67 11.01
CA ASP A 234 -11.90 2.58 11.83
C ASP A 234 -11.83 2.83 13.35
N GLN A 235 -11.52 4.06 13.77
CA GLN A 235 -11.32 4.40 15.19
C GLN A 235 -12.27 5.48 15.69
N PHE A 236 -12.70 5.34 16.95
CA PHE A 236 -13.34 6.41 17.71
C PHE A 236 -12.29 7.45 18.14
N TRP A 237 -12.51 8.73 17.82
CA TRP A 237 -11.50 9.79 18.01
C TRP A 237 -11.57 10.47 19.37
N GLY A 238 -12.45 10.02 20.26
CA GLY A 238 -12.58 10.55 21.62
C GLY A 238 -13.63 11.64 21.75
N GLU A 239 -14.07 11.87 22.99
CA GLU A 239 -15.18 12.77 23.31
C GLU A 239 -14.86 14.25 22.98
N ASP A 240 -13.59 14.65 23.10
CA ASP A 240 -13.16 16.01 22.80
C ASP A 240 -13.37 16.35 21.31
N ILE A 241 -12.97 15.46 20.41
CA ILE A 241 -13.16 15.64 18.96
C ILE A 241 -14.64 15.47 18.59
N ALA A 242 -15.33 14.48 19.17
CA ALA A 242 -16.75 14.26 18.94
C ALA A 242 -17.64 15.48 19.23
N ASN A 243 -17.20 16.34 20.16
CA ASN A 243 -17.89 17.56 20.58
C ASN A 243 -17.27 18.86 20.02
N ALA A 244 -16.24 18.76 19.17
CA ALA A 244 -15.62 19.91 18.53
C ALA A 244 -16.53 20.57 17.48
N ALA A 245 -16.15 21.76 17.00
CA ALA A 245 -16.93 22.51 16.01
C ALA A 245 -17.23 21.68 14.74
N PHE A 246 -16.29 20.85 14.33
CA PHE A 246 -16.45 19.80 13.33
C PHE A 246 -15.68 18.54 13.78
N VAL A 247 -16.05 17.37 13.28
CA VAL A 247 -15.37 16.10 13.54
C VAL A 247 -14.45 15.77 12.36
N HIS A 248 -15.01 15.68 11.15
CA HIS A 248 -14.33 15.26 9.92
C HIS A 248 -13.80 16.45 9.15
N TYR A 249 -14.68 17.39 8.76
CA TYR A 249 -14.31 18.58 7.98
C TYR A 249 -15.17 19.79 8.33
N PRO A 250 -14.66 21.03 8.20
CA PRO A 250 -15.43 22.24 8.49
C PRO A 250 -16.72 22.41 7.69
N ASN A 251 -16.84 21.77 6.53
CA ASN A 251 -18.02 21.81 5.65
C ASN A 251 -19.00 20.64 5.87
N GLU A 252 -18.75 19.78 6.87
CA GLU A 252 -19.66 18.70 7.23
C GLU A 252 -21.02 19.23 7.72
N ARG A 253 -22.05 18.40 7.61
CA ARG A 253 -23.37 18.70 8.16
C ARG A 253 -23.86 17.57 9.04
N TRP A 254 -24.53 17.95 10.12
CA TRP A 254 -25.13 17.04 11.08
C TRP A 254 -26.65 17.01 10.92
N PHE A 255 -27.20 15.82 10.78
CA PHE A 255 -28.63 15.61 10.55
C PHE A 255 -29.24 14.84 11.73
N LYS A 256 -30.32 15.37 12.31
CA LYS A 256 -31.08 14.65 13.34
C LYS A 256 -31.96 13.58 12.69
N PRO A 257 -32.14 12.41 13.35
CA PRO A 257 -33.12 11.43 12.91
C PRO A 257 -34.52 12.01 12.72
N GLY A 258 -35.21 11.55 11.69
CA GLY A 258 -36.62 11.84 11.48
C GLY A 258 -37.52 11.10 12.48
N ARG A 259 -38.82 11.40 12.45
CA ARG A 259 -39.82 10.74 13.29
C ARG A 259 -39.82 9.22 13.02
N ARG A 260 -39.80 8.41 14.10
CA ARG A 260 -39.69 6.93 14.03
C ARG A 260 -38.42 6.47 13.32
N ASP A 261 -37.30 7.16 13.56
CA ASP A 261 -35.98 6.80 13.04
C ASP A 261 -35.88 6.81 11.50
N ALA A 262 -36.75 7.59 10.86
CA ALA A 262 -36.70 7.79 9.42
C ALA A 262 -35.46 8.59 9.02
N LEU A 263 -34.94 8.35 7.81
CA LEU A 263 -33.87 9.16 7.27
C LEU A 263 -34.32 10.63 7.17
N PRO A 264 -33.51 11.59 7.64
CA PRO A 264 -33.82 13.00 7.48
C PRO A 264 -33.83 13.41 6.00
N ALA A 265 -34.55 14.49 5.70
CA ALA A 265 -34.51 15.12 4.39
C ALA A 265 -33.13 15.77 4.16
N GLY A 266 -32.64 15.69 2.93
CA GLY A 266 -31.35 16.26 2.53
C GLY A 266 -30.14 15.33 2.67
N LEU A 267 -30.31 14.13 3.23
CA LEU A 267 -29.32 13.04 3.11
C LEU A 267 -29.63 12.19 1.89
N LEU A 268 -28.59 11.95 1.09
CA LEU A 268 -28.64 11.20 -0.17
C LEU A 268 -29.66 11.81 -1.16
N ASP A 269 -29.55 11.44 -2.43
CA ASP A 269 -30.57 11.73 -3.44
C ASP A 269 -31.39 10.48 -3.76
N ASP A 270 -32.39 10.61 -4.64
CA ASP A 270 -33.29 9.51 -5.00
C ASP A 270 -32.55 8.36 -5.70
N TYR A 271 -31.51 8.66 -6.48
CA TYR A 271 -30.66 7.65 -7.13
C TYR A 271 -29.94 6.78 -6.09
N CYS A 272 -29.26 7.42 -5.12
CA CYS A 272 -28.61 6.73 -4.02
C CYS A 272 -29.61 5.96 -3.14
N ARG A 273 -30.78 6.52 -2.85
CA ARG A 273 -31.81 5.85 -2.04
C ARG A 273 -32.34 4.59 -2.71
N ALA A 274 -32.49 4.57 -4.03
CA ALA A 274 -32.91 3.38 -4.76
C ALA A 274 -31.89 2.22 -4.65
N ILE A 275 -30.61 2.53 -4.41
CA ILE A 275 -29.52 1.54 -4.28
C ILE A 275 -29.35 1.08 -2.83
N TYR A 276 -29.30 2.02 -1.89
CA TYR A 276 -28.98 1.73 -0.48
C TYR A 276 -30.19 1.40 0.38
N ASP A 277 -31.39 1.79 -0.05
CA ASP A 277 -32.64 1.57 0.68
C ASP A 277 -33.76 1.06 -0.25
N PRO A 278 -33.52 -0.01 -1.05
CA PRO A 278 -34.50 -0.49 -2.04
C PRO A 278 -35.80 -0.98 -1.38
N GLU A 279 -35.71 -1.45 -0.14
CA GLU A 279 -36.81 -2.05 0.62
C GLU A 279 -37.40 -1.11 1.69
N GLY A 280 -36.86 0.11 1.84
CA GLY A 280 -37.32 1.06 2.85
C GLY A 280 -36.99 0.65 4.29
N GLU A 281 -35.93 -0.12 4.47
CA GLU A 281 -35.47 -0.66 5.76
C GLU A 281 -34.36 0.17 6.41
N LEU A 282 -33.68 1.04 5.65
CA LEU A 282 -32.63 1.91 6.17
C LEU A 282 -33.23 2.87 7.21
N ARG A 283 -32.52 3.03 8.32
CA ARG A 283 -32.90 3.92 9.43
C ARG A 283 -31.80 4.91 9.71
N ALA A 284 -32.17 6.06 10.26
CA ALA A 284 -31.22 7.09 10.64
C ALA A 284 -30.19 6.57 11.64
N SER A 285 -30.61 5.74 12.60
CA SER A 285 -29.73 5.13 13.60
C SER A 285 -28.68 4.17 13.03
N HIS A 286 -28.85 3.65 11.81
CA HIS A 286 -27.85 2.81 11.15
C HIS A 286 -26.65 3.62 10.63
N LEU A 287 -26.79 4.94 10.50
CA LEU A 287 -25.87 5.82 9.79
C LEU A 287 -25.02 6.71 10.70
N TYR A 288 -24.99 6.45 12.01
CA TYR A 288 -24.09 7.16 12.91
C TYR A 288 -22.63 6.79 12.63
N ASP A 289 -21.75 7.78 12.59
CA ASP A 289 -20.35 7.56 12.30
C ASP A 289 -19.61 7.01 13.52
N THR A 290 -18.72 6.04 13.27
CA THR A 290 -17.88 5.42 14.30
C THR A 290 -16.93 6.44 14.93
N ASN A 291 -16.41 7.38 14.13
CA ASN A 291 -15.35 8.29 14.52
C ASN A 291 -15.78 9.27 15.61
N SER A 292 -16.97 9.85 15.48
CA SER A 292 -17.56 10.69 16.52
C SER A 292 -18.23 9.89 17.64
N GLY A 293 -18.84 8.73 17.33
CA GLY A 293 -19.72 8.01 18.25
C GLY A 293 -20.88 8.85 18.81
N ASN A 294 -21.15 10.04 18.25
CA ASN A 294 -21.99 11.07 18.86
C ASN A 294 -23.45 10.95 18.37
N ILE A 295 -24.12 9.92 18.87
CA ILE A 295 -25.53 9.64 18.59
C ILE A 295 -26.42 10.85 18.91
N GLU A 296 -26.10 11.58 19.98
CA GLU A 296 -26.86 12.77 20.36
C GLU A 296 -26.75 13.85 19.31
N ARG A 297 -25.57 14.08 18.70
CA ARG A 297 -25.32 15.08 17.66
C ARG A 297 -26.03 14.72 16.36
N GLY A 298 -26.03 13.44 15.96
CA GLY A 298 -26.82 12.91 14.86
C GLY A 298 -25.96 12.21 13.80
N ILE A 299 -26.40 12.23 12.55
CA ILE A 299 -25.68 11.67 11.41
C ILE A 299 -24.74 12.72 10.84
N CYS A 300 -23.43 12.48 10.87
CA CYS A 300 -22.47 13.29 10.14
C CYS A 300 -22.48 12.93 8.66
N ALA A 301 -22.57 13.93 7.79
CA ALA A 301 -22.54 13.74 6.35
C ALA A 301 -21.69 14.81 5.65
N LEU A 302 -21.03 14.37 4.57
CA LEU A 302 -20.11 15.18 3.79
C LEU A 302 -20.73 15.58 2.46
N PRO A 303 -20.47 16.81 1.98
CA PRO A 303 -20.96 17.25 0.68
C PRO A 303 -20.14 16.61 -0.45
N TYR A 304 -20.84 15.99 -1.40
CA TYR A 304 -20.29 15.59 -2.69
C TYR A 304 -21.06 16.30 -3.80
N VAL A 305 -20.36 16.69 -4.86
CA VAL A 305 -20.95 17.30 -6.06
C VAL A 305 -21.28 16.20 -7.06
N ARG A 306 -22.56 16.06 -7.43
CA ARG A 306 -22.98 15.14 -8.49
C ARG A 306 -22.52 15.66 -9.85
N GLN A 307 -21.90 14.79 -10.64
CA GLN A 307 -21.27 15.16 -11.91
C GLN A 307 -22.27 15.59 -12.99
N SER A 308 -23.46 14.99 -13.04
CA SER A 308 -24.43 15.21 -14.12
C SER A 308 -25.03 16.62 -14.12
N ASP A 309 -25.19 17.25 -12.96
CA ASP A 309 -25.87 18.55 -12.82
C ASP A 309 -25.20 19.54 -11.85
N GLY A 310 -24.16 19.13 -11.13
CA GLY A 310 -23.44 19.97 -10.18
C GLY A 310 -24.15 20.15 -8.82
N GLU A 311 -25.23 19.41 -8.55
CA GLU A 311 -25.95 19.49 -7.28
C GLU A 311 -25.13 18.89 -6.14
N VAL A 312 -25.24 19.50 -4.95
CA VAL A 312 -24.57 19.02 -3.74
C VAL A 312 -25.45 17.98 -3.04
N VAL A 313 -24.93 16.77 -2.89
CA VAL A 313 -25.57 15.66 -2.18
C VAL A 313 -24.77 15.31 -0.92
N TYR A 314 -25.46 15.17 0.21
CA TYR A 314 -24.82 14.84 1.48
C TYR A 314 -24.78 13.33 1.71
N PHE A 315 -23.58 12.76 1.76
CA PHE A 315 -23.33 11.35 2.03
C PHE A 315 -22.93 11.15 3.50
N PRO A 316 -23.64 10.29 4.26
CA PRO A 316 -23.23 9.93 5.62
C PRO A 316 -21.82 9.33 5.62
N THR A 317 -20.94 9.78 6.53
CA THR A 317 -19.57 9.24 6.63
C THR A 317 -19.59 7.74 6.96
N ASN A 318 -20.52 7.31 7.82
CA ASN A 318 -20.77 5.89 8.08
C ASN A 318 -20.93 5.08 6.78
N LEU A 319 -21.71 5.58 5.83
CA LEU A 319 -21.96 4.88 4.56
C LEU A 319 -20.70 4.84 3.70
N THR A 320 -20.01 5.98 3.57
CA THR A 320 -18.78 6.05 2.76
C THR A 320 -17.69 5.14 3.31
N ASP A 321 -17.58 5.06 4.63
CA ASP A 321 -16.48 4.33 5.28
C ASP A 321 -16.77 2.83 5.34
N ASN A 322 -18.04 2.41 5.43
CA ASN A 322 -18.39 0.99 5.39
C ASN A 322 -18.42 0.39 3.97
N LEU A 323 -18.85 1.17 2.96
CA LEU A 323 -19.11 0.61 1.62
C LEU A 323 -18.04 0.92 0.59
N PHE A 324 -17.36 2.07 0.70
CA PHE A 324 -16.36 2.48 -0.29
C PHE A 324 -14.93 2.32 0.23
N LEU A 325 -14.71 2.45 1.55
CA LEU A 325 -13.37 2.41 2.15
C LEU A 325 -12.43 3.35 1.38
N SER A 326 -11.24 2.91 1.00
CA SER A 326 -10.28 3.68 0.20
C SER A 326 -10.63 3.79 -1.28
N ASN A 327 -11.65 3.09 -1.78
CA ASN A 327 -11.98 3.08 -3.21
C ASN A 327 -12.32 4.48 -3.71
N GLY A 328 -11.73 4.83 -4.86
CA GLY A 328 -12.01 6.09 -5.51
C GLY A 328 -11.50 7.27 -4.69
N MET A 329 -10.33 7.13 -4.06
CA MET A 329 -9.56 8.25 -3.53
C MET A 329 -8.35 8.48 -4.44
N SER A 330 -7.96 9.73 -4.64
CA SER A 330 -6.68 10.04 -5.27
C SER A 330 -6.14 11.41 -4.89
N ALA A 331 -4.82 11.52 -4.79
CA ALA A 331 -4.10 12.78 -4.85
C ALA A 331 -3.28 12.88 -6.13
N GLY A 332 -3.12 14.09 -6.66
CA GLY A 332 -2.42 14.33 -7.91
C GLY A 332 -1.73 15.68 -7.94
N ASN A 333 -0.91 15.92 -8.95
CA ASN A 333 -0.33 17.24 -9.19
C ASN A 333 -1.39 18.27 -9.60
N THR A 334 -2.44 17.81 -10.28
CA THR A 334 -3.62 18.59 -10.66
C THR A 334 -4.89 17.83 -10.29
N LEU A 335 -6.04 18.52 -10.32
CA LEU A 335 -7.34 17.88 -10.13
C LEU A 335 -7.61 16.83 -11.21
N ALA A 336 -7.28 17.14 -12.47
CA ALA A 336 -7.52 16.24 -13.59
C ALA A 336 -6.70 14.95 -13.47
N GLU A 337 -5.43 15.07 -13.08
CA GLU A 337 -4.58 13.90 -12.80
C GLU A 337 -5.19 13.02 -11.69
N ALA A 338 -5.63 13.64 -10.59
CA ALA A 338 -6.28 12.92 -9.49
C ALA A 338 -7.60 12.26 -9.93
N GLN A 339 -8.39 12.93 -10.76
CA GLN A 339 -9.65 12.39 -11.30
C GLN A 339 -9.40 11.16 -12.18
N VAL A 340 -8.41 11.21 -13.08
CA VAL A 340 -8.05 10.06 -13.94
C VAL A 340 -7.67 8.86 -13.09
N GLN A 341 -6.80 9.04 -12.09
CA GLN A 341 -6.38 7.95 -11.21
C GLN A 341 -7.56 7.38 -10.41
N CYS A 342 -8.40 8.25 -9.85
CA CYS A 342 -9.58 7.89 -9.07
C CYS A 342 -10.60 7.08 -9.90
N LEU A 343 -10.94 7.56 -11.10
CA LEU A 343 -11.86 6.86 -12.00
C LEU A 343 -11.26 5.55 -12.52
N SER A 344 -9.96 5.53 -12.81
CA SER A 344 -9.26 4.31 -13.21
C SER A 344 -9.36 3.25 -12.10
N GLU A 345 -9.10 3.61 -10.84
CA GLU A 345 -9.25 2.68 -9.72
C GLU A 345 -10.68 2.14 -9.58
N ILE A 346 -11.69 3.00 -9.77
CA ILE A 346 -13.11 2.59 -9.75
C ILE A 346 -13.38 1.54 -10.84
N PHE A 347 -12.93 1.78 -12.07
CA PHE A 347 -13.06 0.80 -13.16
C PHE A 347 -12.28 -0.48 -12.88
N GLU A 348 -11.03 -0.37 -12.39
CA GLU A 348 -10.18 -1.51 -12.03
C GLU A 348 -10.94 -2.48 -11.12
N ARG A 349 -11.56 -1.96 -10.05
CA ARG A 349 -12.24 -2.78 -9.03
C ARG A 349 -13.61 -3.26 -9.48
N ALA A 350 -14.38 -2.42 -10.17
CA ALA A 350 -15.68 -2.81 -10.70
C ALA A 350 -15.55 -3.94 -11.73
N VAL A 351 -14.61 -3.78 -12.68
CA VAL A 351 -14.36 -4.75 -13.74
C VAL A 351 -13.67 -6.01 -13.20
N LYS A 352 -12.71 -5.88 -12.26
CA LYS A 352 -12.15 -7.04 -11.52
C LYS A 352 -13.26 -7.88 -10.90
N ARG A 353 -14.19 -7.23 -10.18
CA ARG A 353 -15.33 -7.92 -9.57
C ARG A 353 -16.19 -8.61 -10.62
N GLU A 354 -16.57 -7.91 -11.70
CA GLU A 354 -17.41 -8.48 -12.76
C GLU A 354 -16.76 -9.72 -13.39
N ILE A 355 -15.45 -9.66 -13.67
CA ILE A 355 -14.68 -10.77 -14.25
C ILE A 355 -14.65 -11.98 -13.32
N ILE A 356 -14.38 -11.76 -12.03
CA ILE A 356 -14.30 -12.84 -11.04
C ILE A 356 -15.69 -13.44 -10.80
N GLU A 357 -16.70 -12.60 -10.55
CA GLU A 357 -18.07 -12.99 -10.22
C GLU A 357 -18.74 -13.78 -11.35
N ARG A 358 -18.50 -13.39 -12.60
CA ARG A 358 -19.03 -14.09 -13.78
C ARG A 358 -18.10 -15.18 -14.32
N GLU A 359 -16.95 -15.38 -13.69
CA GLU A 359 -15.91 -16.33 -14.10
C GLU A 359 -15.46 -16.16 -15.56
N ILE A 360 -15.32 -14.90 -16.01
CA ILE A 360 -15.09 -14.56 -17.42
C ILE A 360 -13.71 -15.04 -17.88
N ALA A 361 -13.67 -15.75 -19.01
CA ALA A 361 -12.43 -16.08 -19.70
C ALA A 361 -11.96 -14.92 -20.58
N LEU A 362 -10.91 -14.21 -20.15
CA LEU A 362 -10.37 -13.05 -20.88
C LEU A 362 -9.40 -13.45 -22.01
N PRO A 363 -9.36 -12.69 -23.12
CA PRO A 363 -8.40 -12.90 -24.21
C PRO A 363 -6.97 -12.58 -23.79
N ASP A 364 -6.02 -13.38 -24.29
CA ASP A 364 -4.59 -13.13 -24.13
C ASP A 364 -4.17 -11.92 -24.98
N VAL A 365 -3.23 -11.12 -24.46
CA VAL A 365 -2.62 -10.04 -25.24
C VAL A 365 -1.62 -10.64 -26.24
N PRO A 366 -1.71 -10.32 -27.54
CA PRO A 366 -0.78 -10.83 -28.53
C PRO A 366 0.68 -10.43 -28.24
N ALA A 367 1.62 -11.33 -28.55
CA ALA A 367 3.05 -11.10 -28.28
C ALA A 367 3.61 -9.87 -29.01
N GLU A 368 3.09 -9.58 -30.21
CA GLU A 368 3.46 -8.39 -30.99
C GLU A 368 2.99 -7.07 -30.35
N VAL A 369 1.94 -7.10 -29.54
CA VAL A 369 1.49 -5.94 -28.75
C VAL A 369 2.39 -5.76 -27.54
N LEU A 370 2.65 -6.84 -26.80
CA LEU A 370 3.55 -6.82 -25.64
C LEU A 370 4.98 -6.39 -26.01
N ALA A 371 5.46 -6.75 -27.20
CA ALA A 371 6.77 -6.35 -27.71
C ALA A 371 6.95 -4.82 -27.86
N LYS A 372 5.87 -4.03 -27.84
CA LYS A 372 5.92 -2.56 -27.82
C LYS A 372 6.41 -2.01 -26.48
N TYR A 373 6.34 -2.80 -25.40
CA TYR A 373 6.63 -2.39 -24.03
C TYR A 373 7.81 -3.18 -23.42
N PRO A 374 9.05 -2.98 -23.92
CA PRO A 374 10.21 -3.78 -23.52
C PRO A 374 10.55 -3.66 -22.04
N GLY A 375 10.26 -2.52 -21.40
CA GLY A 375 10.48 -2.33 -19.95
C GLY A 375 9.61 -3.26 -19.11
N ILE A 376 8.32 -3.40 -19.48
CA ILE A 376 7.36 -4.30 -18.83
C ILE A 376 7.74 -5.75 -19.12
N MET A 377 8.07 -6.07 -20.38
CA MET A 377 8.47 -7.43 -20.78
C MET A 377 9.71 -7.91 -20.04
N ALA A 378 10.69 -7.05 -19.77
CA ALA A 378 11.86 -7.43 -18.97
C ALA A 378 11.48 -7.88 -17.54
N GLY A 379 10.46 -7.27 -16.93
CA GLY A 379 9.94 -7.69 -15.63
C GLY A 379 9.21 -9.03 -15.68
N ILE A 380 8.39 -9.24 -16.73
CA ILE A 380 7.66 -10.49 -16.97
C ILE A 380 8.64 -11.65 -17.23
N GLU A 381 9.61 -11.47 -18.13
CA GLU A 381 10.62 -12.48 -18.46
C GLU A 381 11.45 -12.88 -17.23
N GLU A 382 11.76 -11.92 -16.34
CA GLU A 382 12.45 -12.24 -15.09
C GLU A 382 11.57 -13.07 -14.15
N LEU A 383 10.27 -12.78 -14.02
CA LEU A 383 9.35 -13.61 -13.23
C LEU A 383 9.31 -15.05 -13.77
N GLU A 384 9.20 -15.20 -15.09
CA GLU A 384 9.19 -16.52 -15.73
C GLU A 384 10.52 -17.26 -15.53
N ARG A 385 11.65 -16.55 -15.60
CA ARG A 385 12.98 -17.10 -15.31
C ARG A 385 13.12 -17.56 -13.86
N GLN A 386 12.45 -16.90 -12.91
CA GLN A 386 12.36 -17.32 -11.52
C GLN A 386 11.38 -18.49 -11.30
N GLY A 387 10.72 -18.96 -12.37
CA GLY A 387 9.82 -20.11 -12.34
C GLY A 387 8.37 -19.75 -12.02
N PHE A 388 7.97 -18.50 -12.20
CA PHE A 388 6.59 -18.03 -12.05
C PHE A 388 6.02 -17.69 -13.44
N PRO A 389 5.27 -18.61 -14.08
CA PRO A 389 4.58 -18.30 -15.33
C PRO A 389 3.62 -17.11 -15.17
N VAL A 390 3.57 -16.24 -16.18
CA VAL A 390 2.73 -15.05 -16.19
C VAL A 390 1.77 -15.10 -17.36
N LEU A 391 0.51 -14.74 -17.13
CA LEU A 391 -0.50 -14.52 -18.18
C LEU A 391 -0.84 -13.04 -18.22
N VAL A 392 -0.82 -12.46 -19.41
CA VAL A 392 -1.24 -11.08 -19.65
C VAL A 392 -2.53 -11.10 -20.46
N LYS A 393 -3.61 -10.58 -19.88
CA LYS A 393 -4.95 -10.64 -20.45
C LYS A 393 -5.55 -9.25 -20.56
N ASP A 394 -6.27 -9.02 -21.65
CA ASP A 394 -7.06 -7.81 -21.86
C ASP A 394 -8.36 -7.92 -21.07
N ALA A 395 -8.53 -7.04 -20.08
CA ALA A 395 -9.67 -7.02 -19.18
C ALA A 395 -10.69 -5.93 -19.55
N SER A 396 -10.60 -5.37 -20.77
CA SER A 396 -11.48 -4.29 -21.24
C SER A 396 -12.91 -4.73 -21.54
N LEU A 397 -13.18 -6.04 -21.52
CA LEU A 397 -14.46 -6.64 -21.89
C LEU A 397 -14.93 -6.22 -23.30
N GLY A 398 -14.01 -6.33 -24.28
CA GLY A 398 -14.27 -5.96 -25.66
C GLY A 398 -14.05 -4.48 -25.96
N GLY A 399 -13.10 -3.84 -25.29
CA GLY A 399 -12.72 -2.44 -25.50
C GLY A 399 -13.64 -1.42 -24.83
N VAL A 400 -14.45 -1.84 -23.86
CA VAL A 400 -15.38 -0.96 -23.13
C VAL A 400 -14.68 -0.24 -21.98
N TYR A 401 -13.80 -0.95 -21.27
CA TYR A 401 -13.15 -0.45 -20.06
C TYR A 401 -11.62 -0.36 -20.20
N PRO A 402 -10.97 0.62 -19.57
CA PRO A 402 -9.52 0.81 -19.64
C PRO A 402 -8.77 -0.08 -18.63
N VAL A 403 -9.00 -1.41 -18.66
CA VAL A 403 -8.51 -2.35 -17.63
C VAL A 403 -7.68 -3.47 -18.24
N MET A 404 -6.55 -3.77 -17.60
CA MET A 404 -5.67 -4.90 -17.89
C MET A 404 -5.65 -5.89 -16.73
N CYS A 405 -5.25 -7.13 -17.01
CA CYS A 405 -4.97 -8.14 -15.99
C CYS A 405 -3.63 -8.83 -16.24
N VAL A 406 -2.78 -8.89 -15.20
CA VAL A 406 -1.55 -9.68 -15.18
C VAL A 406 -1.68 -10.73 -14.08
N THR A 407 -1.64 -12.00 -14.47
CA THR A 407 -1.82 -13.12 -13.55
C THR A 407 -0.53 -13.91 -13.39
N LEU A 408 -0.05 -14.02 -12.16
CA LEU A 408 1.09 -14.85 -11.80
C LEU A 408 0.63 -16.23 -11.32
N MET A 409 1.33 -17.26 -11.76
CA MET A 409 1.12 -18.65 -11.33
C MET A 409 2.35 -19.15 -10.59
N ASN A 410 2.15 -19.88 -9.49
CA ASN A 410 3.22 -20.52 -8.73
C ASN A 410 3.13 -22.05 -8.87
N PRO A 411 3.91 -22.68 -9.77
CA PRO A 411 3.86 -24.12 -10.01
C PRO A 411 4.22 -24.97 -8.79
N ARG A 412 4.86 -24.39 -7.76
CA ARG A 412 5.26 -25.11 -6.54
C ARG A 412 4.09 -25.33 -5.58
N THR A 413 3.16 -24.38 -5.52
CA THR A 413 2.01 -24.39 -4.60
C THR A 413 0.68 -24.49 -5.32
N SER A 414 0.69 -24.39 -6.66
CA SER A 414 -0.49 -24.19 -7.50
C SER A 414 -1.24 -22.88 -7.23
N GLY A 415 -0.62 -21.97 -6.46
CA GLY A 415 -1.19 -20.67 -6.13
C GLY A 415 -1.25 -19.73 -7.32
N VAL A 416 -2.26 -18.86 -7.34
CA VAL A 416 -2.49 -17.88 -8.40
C VAL A 416 -2.68 -16.49 -7.80
N PHE A 417 -2.17 -15.48 -8.50
CA PHE A 417 -2.40 -14.08 -8.18
C PHE A 417 -2.81 -13.29 -9.42
N ALA A 418 -4.10 -12.94 -9.51
CA ALA A 418 -4.64 -12.14 -10.61
C ALA A 418 -4.63 -10.65 -10.21
N SER A 419 -3.62 -9.92 -10.68
CA SER A 419 -3.54 -8.46 -10.49
C SER A 419 -4.26 -7.74 -11.63
N PHE A 420 -4.99 -6.69 -11.28
CA PHE A 420 -5.71 -5.83 -12.22
C PHE A 420 -5.14 -4.42 -12.09
N GLY A 421 -5.19 -3.68 -13.20
CA GLY A 421 -4.66 -2.34 -13.30
C GLY A 421 -5.43 -1.58 -14.36
N ALA A 422 -5.81 -0.35 -14.05
CA ALA A 422 -6.53 0.51 -14.98
C ALA A 422 -5.82 1.84 -15.19
N HIS A 423 -5.92 2.34 -16.42
CA HIS A 423 -5.51 3.67 -16.86
C HIS A 423 -5.99 3.89 -18.29
N PRO A 424 -6.33 5.12 -18.73
CA PRO A 424 -6.70 5.41 -20.12
C PRO A 424 -5.69 4.91 -21.17
N SER A 425 -4.40 4.88 -20.81
CA SER A 425 -3.33 4.28 -21.61
C SER A 425 -3.14 2.80 -21.27
N LEU A 426 -3.20 1.94 -22.29
CA LEU A 426 -2.97 0.50 -22.17
C LEU A 426 -1.60 0.17 -21.55
N GLU A 427 -0.55 0.90 -21.94
CA GLU A 427 0.80 0.75 -21.40
C GLU A 427 0.83 0.96 -19.89
N VAL A 428 0.23 2.08 -19.44
CA VAL A 428 0.20 2.45 -18.02
C VAL A 428 -0.67 1.48 -17.23
N ALA A 429 -1.80 1.03 -17.78
CA ALA A 429 -2.64 0.02 -17.15
C ALA A 429 -1.90 -1.32 -16.95
N LEU A 430 -1.13 -1.74 -17.96
CA LEU A 430 -0.29 -2.94 -17.91
C LEU A 430 0.86 -2.81 -16.90
N GLU A 431 1.56 -1.66 -16.88
CA GLU A 431 2.62 -1.38 -15.89
C GLU A 431 2.05 -1.41 -14.46
N ARG A 432 0.86 -0.83 -14.25
CA ARG A 432 0.17 -0.83 -12.96
C ARG A 432 -0.17 -2.23 -12.48
N CYS A 433 -0.61 -3.12 -13.37
CA CYS A 433 -0.82 -4.53 -13.02
C CYS A 433 0.48 -5.17 -12.52
N LEU A 434 1.57 -5.03 -13.27
CA LEU A 434 2.84 -5.69 -12.95
C LEU A 434 3.46 -5.14 -11.66
N THR A 435 3.39 -3.82 -11.45
CA THR A 435 3.93 -3.17 -10.25
C THR A 435 3.11 -3.48 -9.00
N GLU A 436 1.77 -3.56 -9.12
CA GLU A 436 0.87 -4.02 -8.06
C GLU A 436 1.13 -5.49 -7.68
N LEU A 437 1.35 -6.34 -8.68
CA LEU A 437 1.61 -7.78 -8.50
C LEU A 437 2.75 -8.06 -7.49
N LEU A 438 3.75 -7.17 -7.43
CA LEU A 438 4.96 -7.34 -6.61
C LEU A 438 5.07 -6.32 -5.46
N GLN A 439 4.07 -5.46 -5.26
CA GLN A 439 4.11 -4.43 -4.23
C GLN A 439 4.17 -5.06 -2.83
N GLY A 440 5.20 -4.72 -2.04
CA GLY A 440 5.34 -5.21 -0.67
C GLY A 440 5.56 -6.73 -0.54
N ARG A 441 5.72 -7.47 -1.64
CA ARG A 441 5.88 -8.93 -1.67
C ARG A 441 7.33 -9.36 -1.82
N SER A 442 7.61 -10.60 -1.42
CA SER A 442 8.86 -11.31 -1.69
C SER A 442 8.51 -12.57 -2.49
N PHE A 443 9.49 -13.19 -3.15
CA PHE A 443 9.24 -14.47 -3.83
C PHE A 443 8.79 -15.58 -2.87
N GLU A 444 9.20 -15.52 -1.61
CA GLU A 444 8.69 -16.42 -0.57
C GLU A 444 7.22 -16.15 -0.23
N GLY A 445 6.82 -14.87 -0.15
CA GLY A 445 5.43 -14.49 0.11
C GLY A 445 4.45 -14.85 -1.02
N LEU A 446 4.96 -15.17 -2.22
CA LEU A 446 4.13 -15.71 -3.32
C LEU A 446 3.76 -17.19 -3.12
N ASN A 447 4.22 -17.85 -2.05
CA ASN A 447 3.83 -19.24 -1.76
C ASN A 447 2.48 -19.36 -1.04
N ASP A 448 2.00 -18.27 -0.43
CA ASP A 448 0.76 -18.25 0.36
C ASP A 448 -0.49 -17.98 -0.50
N LEU A 449 -0.32 -17.86 -1.81
CA LEU A 449 -1.41 -17.62 -2.77
C LEU A 449 -2.31 -18.87 -2.90
N PRO A 450 -3.64 -18.72 -2.89
CA PRO A 450 -4.52 -19.87 -2.99
C PRO A 450 -4.54 -20.45 -4.41
N PRO A 451 -4.81 -21.76 -4.56
CA PRO A 451 -5.06 -22.35 -5.86
C PRO A 451 -6.42 -21.92 -6.43
N PRO A 452 -6.57 -21.88 -7.75
CA PRO A 452 -7.87 -21.65 -8.39
C PRO A 452 -8.84 -22.82 -8.14
N THR A 453 -10.14 -22.54 -8.24
CA THR A 453 -11.22 -23.48 -7.92
C THR A 453 -12.23 -23.64 -9.06
N PHE A 454 -12.96 -24.75 -9.08
CA PHE A 454 -14.14 -24.94 -9.94
C PHE A 454 -15.46 -24.69 -9.17
N GLU A 455 -15.38 -24.40 -7.88
CA GLU A 455 -16.54 -24.14 -7.03
C GLU A 455 -17.01 -22.70 -7.21
N THR A 456 -18.01 -22.50 -8.07
CA THR A 456 -18.62 -21.19 -8.31
C THR A 456 -19.06 -20.52 -7.01
N ALA A 457 -19.61 -21.26 -6.05
CA ALA A 457 -20.08 -20.67 -4.79
C ALA A 457 -18.94 -19.99 -4.02
N ALA A 458 -17.74 -20.57 -4.01
CA ALA A 458 -16.57 -19.99 -3.35
C ALA A 458 -16.06 -18.75 -4.09
N VAL A 459 -16.17 -18.71 -5.42
CA VAL A 459 -15.75 -17.56 -6.24
C VAL A 459 -16.72 -16.38 -6.07
N THR A 460 -18.02 -16.66 -5.99
CA THR A 460 -19.07 -15.62 -5.94
C THR A 460 -19.46 -15.18 -4.53
N GLU A 461 -18.92 -15.82 -3.49
CA GLU A 461 -19.23 -15.44 -2.11
C GLU A 461 -18.71 -14.02 -1.81
N PRO A 462 -19.51 -13.15 -1.15
CA PRO A 462 -19.10 -11.78 -0.86
C PRO A 462 -17.74 -11.65 -0.15
N HIS A 463 -17.40 -12.61 0.71
CA HIS A 463 -16.12 -12.60 1.42
C HIS A 463 -14.91 -12.74 0.47
N ASN A 464 -15.05 -13.49 -0.62
CA ASN A 464 -13.99 -13.60 -1.63
C ASN A 464 -13.64 -12.24 -2.24
N PHE A 465 -14.63 -11.38 -2.46
CA PHE A 465 -14.39 -10.02 -2.96
C PHE A 465 -13.71 -9.12 -1.92
N VAL A 466 -13.97 -9.34 -0.63
CA VAL A 466 -13.25 -8.66 0.46
C VAL A 466 -11.78 -9.08 0.49
N GLU A 467 -11.48 -10.38 0.40
CA GLU A 467 -10.10 -10.86 0.28
C GLU A 467 -9.41 -10.31 -0.97
N HIS A 468 -10.12 -10.31 -2.11
CA HIS A 468 -9.62 -9.71 -3.35
C HIS A 468 -9.36 -8.20 -3.24
N PHE A 469 -10.09 -7.50 -2.38
CA PHE A 469 -9.96 -6.07 -2.14
C PHE A 469 -8.80 -5.75 -1.18
N ILE A 470 -8.67 -6.52 -0.09
CA ILE A 470 -7.68 -6.25 0.97
C ILE A 470 -6.25 -6.52 0.49
N ASP A 471 -6.00 -7.69 -0.10
CA ASP A 471 -4.65 -8.11 -0.47
C ASP A 471 -4.61 -9.00 -1.72
N SER A 472 -5.72 -9.09 -2.45
CA SER A 472 -5.83 -9.89 -3.67
C SER A 472 -5.57 -11.40 -3.46
N SER A 473 -5.77 -11.90 -2.22
CA SER A 473 -5.62 -13.32 -1.87
C SER A 473 -6.89 -14.15 -2.04
N GLY A 474 -7.97 -13.59 -2.59
CA GLY A 474 -9.18 -14.34 -2.88
C GLY A 474 -8.96 -15.40 -3.96
N VAL A 475 -9.86 -16.39 -4.01
CA VAL A 475 -9.84 -17.45 -5.02
C VAL A 475 -10.37 -16.97 -6.37
N VAL A 476 -9.85 -17.54 -7.46
CA VAL A 476 -10.32 -17.32 -8.83
C VAL A 476 -10.76 -18.63 -9.47
N SER A 477 -11.65 -18.55 -10.46
CA SER A 477 -12.13 -19.73 -11.18
C SER A 477 -11.07 -20.30 -12.13
N TRP A 478 -11.03 -21.63 -12.27
CA TRP A 478 -10.27 -22.28 -13.35
C TRP A 478 -10.71 -21.84 -14.75
N ARG A 479 -11.95 -21.36 -14.93
CA ARG A 479 -12.45 -20.86 -16.23
C ARG A 479 -11.67 -19.65 -16.74
N PHE A 480 -11.13 -18.84 -15.84
CA PHE A 480 -10.26 -17.71 -16.17
C PHE A 480 -9.06 -18.12 -17.04
N PHE A 481 -8.61 -19.37 -16.92
CA PHE A 481 -7.48 -19.96 -17.66
C PHE A 481 -7.89 -20.71 -18.93
N SER A 482 -9.15 -20.59 -19.36
CA SER A 482 -9.64 -21.20 -20.58
C SER A 482 -8.86 -20.72 -21.80
N ALA A 483 -8.54 -21.64 -22.71
CA ALA A 483 -7.95 -21.31 -24.02
C ALA A 483 -8.95 -20.61 -24.96
N ARG A 484 -10.26 -20.64 -24.65
CA ARG A 484 -11.30 -19.91 -25.37
C ARG A 484 -11.74 -18.72 -24.54
N ALA A 485 -11.46 -17.52 -25.04
CA ALA A 485 -11.94 -16.27 -24.48
C ALA A 485 -13.41 -16.01 -24.84
N GLU A 486 -14.09 -15.23 -24.00
CA GLU A 486 -15.47 -14.77 -24.20
C GLU A 486 -15.57 -13.45 -24.95
N HIS A 487 -14.46 -12.70 -25.00
CA HIS A 487 -14.29 -11.47 -25.76
C HIS A 487 -13.10 -11.60 -26.71
N ASP A 488 -13.13 -10.84 -27.80
CA ASP A 488 -11.96 -10.65 -28.65
C ASP A 488 -11.02 -9.62 -28.00
N PHE A 489 -9.71 -9.81 -28.19
CA PHE A 489 -8.71 -8.84 -27.77
C PHE A 489 -8.94 -7.50 -28.50
N VAL A 490 -8.87 -6.40 -27.75
CA VAL A 490 -8.87 -5.05 -28.30
C VAL A 490 -7.60 -4.32 -27.87
N GLU A 491 -6.83 -3.81 -28.82
CA GLU A 491 -5.73 -2.88 -28.53
C GLU A 491 -6.31 -1.47 -28.33
N TRP A 492 -6.97 -1.27 -27.19
CA TRP A 492 -7.67 -0.03 -26.85
C TRP A 492 -6.70 1.08 -26.44
N ASP A 493 -7.14 2.33 -26.60
CA ASP A 493 -6.44 3.53 -26.13
C ASP A 493 -7.48 4.64 -25.87
N PHE A 494 -7.58 5.06 -24.61
CA PHE A 494 -8.44 6.15 -24.15
C PHE A 494 -7.62 7.38 -23.76
N SER A 495 -6.30 7.38 -24.03
CA SER A 495 -5.41 8.46 -23.61
C SER A 495 -5.66 9.76 -24.37
N GLY A 496 -5.44 10.86 -23.68
CA GLY A 496 -5.46 12.20 -24.23
C GLY A 496 -4.08 12.58 -24.77
N HIS A 497 -4.02 13.64 -25.58
CA HIS A 497 -2.76 14.15 -26.11
C HIS A 497 -2.65 15.67 -25.93
N GLY A 498 -1.44 16.16 -25.69
CA GLY A 498 -1.17 17.58 -25.51
C GLY A 498 -1.33 18.07 -24.07
N GLU A 499 -1.37 19.39 -23.88
CA GLU A 499 -1.29 20.04 -22.55
C GLU A 499 -2.49 19.76 -21.63
N ASN A 500 -3.63 19.35 -22.19
CA ASN A 500 -4.86 19.07 -21.43
C ASN A 500 -5.19 17.57 -21.36
N SER A 501 -4.22 16.67 -21.61
CA SER A 501 -4.46 15.23 -21.74
C SER A 501 -5.24 14.64 -20.56
N ASN A 502 -4.86 14.95 -19.32
CA ASN A 502 -5.55 14.44 -18.14
C ASN A 502 -7.01 14.96 -18.02
N ALA A 503 -7.31 16.16 -18.51
CA ALA A 503 -8.67 16.69 -18.49
C ALA A 503 -9.56 15.96 -19.53
N ASP A 504 -9.02 15.70 -20.72
CA ASP A 504 -9.70 14.95 -21.77
C ASP A 504 -9.90 13.47 -21.37
N GLU A 505 -8.90 12.88 -20.70
CA GLU A 505 -8.96 11.53 -20.13
C GLU A 505 -10.03 11.44 -19.03
N ALA A 506 -10.05 12.37 -18.07
CA ALA A 506 -11.07 12.41 -17.04
C ALA A 506 -12.48 12.54 -17.64
N ALA A 507 -12.65 13.41 -18.64
CA ALA A 507 -13.92 13.56 -19.36
C ALA A 507 -14.35 12.27 -20.07
N THR A 508 -13.40 11.55 -20.68
CA THR A 508 -13.64 10.26 -21.32
C THR A 508 -14.12 9.22 -20.31
N LEU A 509 -13.44 9.12 -19.16
CA LEU A 509 -13.80 8.18 -18.10
C LEU A 509 -15.17 8.48 -17.46
N PHE A 510 -15.50 9.76 -17.23
CA PHE A 510 -16.85 10.16 -16.84
C PHE A 510 -17.89 9.85 -17.92
N GLY A 511 -17.52 10.00 -19.20
CA GLY A 511 -18.36 9.62 -20.34
C GLY A 511 -18.74 8.14 -20.32
N ILE A 512 -17.79 7.25 -20.01
CA ILE A 512 -18.07 5.81 -19.86
C ILE A 512 -19.10 5.56 -18.76
N LEU A 513 -18.98 6.23 -17.59
CA LEU A 513 -19.98 6.11 -16.52
C LEU A 513 -21.36 6.62 -16.96
N ALA A 514 -21.41 7.74 -17.69
CA ALA A 514 -22.66 8.29 -18.21
C ALA A 514 -23.33 7.35 -19.22
N ASP A 515 -22.56 6.73 -20.12
CA ASP A 515 -23.06 5.74 -21.08
C ASP A 515 -23.62 4.48 -20.40
N LEU A 516 -23.07 4.13 -19.22
CA LEU A 516 -23.58 3.05 -18.35
C LEU A 516 -24.78 3.47 -17.49
N GLY A 517 -25.18 4.75 -17.52
CA GLY A 517 -26.26 5.30 -16.70
C GLY A 517 -25.90 5.36 -15.21
N LYS A 518 -24.61 5.51 -14.87
CA LYS A 518 -24.11 5.60 -13.49
C LYS A 518 -23.84 7.05 -13.11
N GLU A 519 -24.38 7.46 -11.96
CA GLU A 519 -24.06 8.76 -11.37
C GLU A 519 -22.72 8.70 -10.62
N ALA A 520 -21.95 9.79 -10.71
CA ALA A 520 -20.69 9.97 -10.00
C ALA A 520 -20.77 11.20 -9.10
N TYR A 521 -20.27 11.07 -7.88
CA TYR A 521 -20.32 12.10 -6.84
C TYR A 521 -18.90 12.39 -6.37
N MET A 522 -18.46 13.65 -6.42
CA MET A 522 -17.07 14.01 -6.15
C MET A 522 -16.94 14.99 -4.98
N ALA A 523 -16.02 14.69 -4.08
CA ALA A 523 -15.49 15.64 -3.09
C ALA A 523 -14.06 16.02 -3.49
N VAL A 524 -13.70 17.29 -3.32
CA VAL A 524 -12.35 17.81 -3.60
C VAL A 524 -11.80 18.48 -2.36
N HIS A 525 -10.56 18.13 -2.02
CA HIS A 525 -9.81 18.69 -0.89
C HIS A 525 -8.49 19.28 -1.38
N ASP A 526 -8.21 20.50 -0.95
CA ASP A 526 -7.01 21.26 -1.28
C ASP A 526 -6.41 21.97 -0.06
N GLN A 527 -7.01 21.78 1.12
CA GLN A 527 -6.73 22.58 2.31
C GLN A 527 -5.38 22.25 2.95
N LEU A 528 -4.85 21.06 2.68
CA LEU A 528 -3.56 20.59 3.20
C LEU A 528 -2.38 20.95 2.29
N GLY A 529 -2.58 21.76 1.25
CA GLY A 529 -1.51 22.21 0.34
C GLY A 529 -1.23 21.29 -0.85
N ALA A 530 -2.02 20.24 -1.01
CA ALA A 530 -2.02 19.36 -2.19
C ALA A 530 -3.47 19.02 -2.56
N ILE A 531 -3.72 18.81 -3.85
CA ILE A 531 -5.06 18.51 -4.36
C ILE A 531 -5.35 17.02 -4.29
N ALA A 532 -6.49 16.68 -3.72
CA ALA A 532 -7.03 15.34 -3.64
C ALA A 532 -8.52 15.33 -3.98
N CYS A 533 -9.01 14.23 -4.53
CA CYS A 533 -10.43 14.03 -4.78
C CYS A 533 -10.88 12.62 -4.37
N ARG A 534 -12.15 12.50 -3.98
CA ARG A 534 -12.81 11.22 -3.74
C ARG A 534 -14.06 11.16 -4.62
N ILE A 535 -14.17 10.12 -5.44
CA ILE A 535 -15.30 9.91 -6.34
C ILE A 535 -16.06 8.67 -5.88
N LEU A 536 -17.36 8.82 -5.64
CA LEU A 536 -18.27 7.73 -5.31
C LEU A 536 -19.12 7.45 -6.55
N VAL A 537 -19.18 6.18 -6.95
CA VAL A 537 -20.06 5.69 -8.02
C VAL A 537 -20.94 4.60 -7.41
N PRO A 538 -22.14 4.93 -6.90
CA PRO A 538 -23.06 3.94 -6.35
C PRO A 538 -23.61 2.98 -7.40
N GLY A 539 -23.58 1.69 -7.05
CA GLY A 539 -24.00 0.57 -7.91
C GLY A 539 -22.85 0.06 -8.75
#